data_AF-A0A534MIV1-F1
#
_entry.id   AF-A0A534MIV1-F1
#
_cell.length_a   1.000
_cell.length_b   1.000
_cell.length_c   1.000
_cell.angle_alpha   90.00
_cell.angle_beta   90.00
_cell.angle_gamma   90.00
#
_symmetry.space_group_name_H-M   'P 1'
#
loop_
_entity.id
_entity.type
_entity.pdbx_description
1 polymer ?
#
loop_
_entity_poly.entity_id
_entity_poly.type
_entity_poly.pdbx_seq_one_letter_code
_entity_poly.pdbx_strand_id
1 'polypeptide(L)'
;MHSTKWGHRAPHEAGPRTGLRAQLSRGAHLTWTSLRVLALNPRLMILPFFALVFTGFTWLFVVLSFLALGLPPASPSSGFLYQEMFLAYLITYFLSCYFMAAIVGASFVRLQGGHPTVMDGVEAANASFFQILVWSMCAATVGLLFRLTAIRSDAGGRIVSRILGSGWAIATLFVLPTMVVEGIGPLKAFRRSRALLKDRWGAHQKGVLGTGMVFLLLFSFGLAPFIWGIVGGAATLGWAVGAILYWLVLSALWSVVHGILVVTLYHYATDSEAAFGFNWQALNHPWIR
;
A
#
# COMPACT_ATOMS: atom_id res chain seq x y z
N MET A 1 -7.62 0.93 -40.63
CA MET A 1 -7.96 0.20 -39.40
C MET A 1 -6.88 -0.85 -39.16
N HIS A 2 -5.88 -0.53 -38.34
CA HIS A 2 -4.78 -1.45 -38.04
C HIS A 2 -5.17 -2.37 -36.87
N SER A 3 -5.23 -3.67 -37.16
CA SER A 3 -5.41 -4.74 -36.19
C SER A 3 -4.10 -4.94 -35.41
N THR A 4 -4.11 -4.62 -34.11
CA THR A 4 -3.08 -5.06 -33.17
C THR A 4 -3.38 -6.49 -32.72
N LYS A 5 -2.40 -7.36 -32.92
CA LYS A 5 -2.51 -8.83 -32.93
C LYS A 5 -2.35 -9.48 -31.55
N TRP A 6 -2.89 -8.86 -30.48
CA TRP A 6 -2.69 -9.31 -29.09
C TRP A 6 -3.97 -9.46 -28.25
N GLY A 7 -5.15 -9.49 -28.88
CA GLY A 7 -6.41 -9.75 -28.19
C GLY A 7 -6.75 -11.25 -28.14
N HIS A 8 -6.23 -11.99 -27.17
CA HIS A 8 -6.78 -13.33 -26.86
C HIS A 8 -8.15 -13.15 -26.17
N ARG A 9 -9.24 -13.42 -26.90
CA ARG A 9 -10.58 -13.62 -26.30
C ARG A 9 -10.56 -14.92 -25.49
N ALA A 10 -10.87 -14.84 -24.20
CA ALA A 10 -10.81 -15.97 -23.28
C ALA A 10 -11.94 -17.01 -23.58
N PRO A 11 -11.64 -18.32 -23.58
CA PRO A 11 -12.66 -19.37 -23.56
C PRO A 11 -13.41 -19.37 -22.22
N HIS A 12 -14.70 -19.71 -22.26
CA HIS A 12 -15.45 -20.08 -21.06
C HIS A 12 -14.80 -21.31 -20.40
N GLU A 13 -14.52 -21.25 -19.07
CA GLU A 13 -14.79 -22.32 -18.07
C GLU A 13 -13.82 -22.41 -16.86
N ALA A 14 -14.34 -23.13 -15.84
CA ALA A 14 -13.84 -23.58 -14.53
C ALA A 14 -13.67 -22.53 -13.42
N GLY A 15 -14.63 -22.53 -12.48
CA GLY A 15 -14.67 -21.65 -11.32
C GLY A 15 -13.41 -21.75 -10.42
N PRO A 16 -13.06 -20.66 -9.70
CA PRO A 16 -11.79 -20.54 -9.00
C PRO A 16 -11.64 -21.59 -7.89
N ARG A 17 -10.53 -22.34 -7.90
CA ARG A 17 -10.14 -23.24 -6.80
C ARG A 17 -10.10 -22.45 -5.48
N THR A 18 -10.97 -22.82 -4.54
CA THR A 18 -11.11 -22.24 -3.20
C THR A 18 -10.26 -23.01 -2.21
N GLY A 19 -9.28 -22.34 -1.58
CA GLY A 19 -8.44 -22.92 -0.51
C GLY A 19 -7.23 -22.04 -0.18
N LEU A 20 -6.75 -22.08 1.07
CA LEU A 20 -5.61 -21.31 1.58
C LEU A 20 -4.36 -21.45 0.72
N ARG A 21 -4.06 -22.67 0.26
CA ARG A 21 -2.93 -22.95 -0.65
C ARG A 21 -3.09 -22.29 -2.03
N ALA A 22 -4.30 -22.27 -2.58
CA ALA A 22 -4.59 -21.61 -3.84
C ALA A 22 -4.58 -20.08 -3.72
N GLN A 23 -4.94 -19.54 -2.56
CA GLN A 23 -4.82 -18.11 -2.26
C GLN A 23 -3.34 -17.70 -2.15
N LEU A 24 -2.53 -18.49 -1.44
CA LEU A 24 -1.08 -18.30 -1.34
C LEU A 24 -0.38 -18.41 -2.68
N SER A 25 -0.71 -19.40 -3.51
CA SER A 25 -0.11 -19.56 -4.83
C SER A 25 -0.47 -18.40 -5.78
N ARG A 26 -1.70 -17.89 -5.71
CA ARG A 26 -2.12 -16.70 -6.47
C ARG A 26 -1.38 -15.44 -5.99
N GLY A 27 -1.33 -15.21 -4.68
CA GLY A 27 -0.58 -14.10 -4.09
C GLY A 27 0.90 -14.16 -4.47
N ALA A 28 1.52 -15.34 -4.36
CA ALA A 28 2.92 -15.56 -4.71
C ALA A 28 3.19 -15.33 -6.20
N HIS A 29 2.31 -15.80 -7.10
CA HIS A 29 2.42 -15.55 -8.53
C HIS A 29 2.32 -14.06 -8.87
N LEU A 30 1.36 -13.35 -8.26
CA LEU A 30 1.21 -11.91 -8.43
C LEU A 30 2.44 -11.16 -7.93
N THR A 31 2.92 -11.48 -6.73
CA THR A 31 4.14 -10.90 -6.15
C THR A 31 5.35 -11.18 -7.01
N TRP A 32 5.55 -12.41 -7.49
CA TRP A 32 6.69 -12.78 -8.32
C TRP A 32 6.66 -12.06 -9.68
N THR A 33 5.47 -11.89 -10.26
CA THR A 33 5.31 -11.14 -11.52
C THR A 33 5.66 -9.66 -11.30
N SER A 34 5.17 -9.04 -10.23
CA SER A 34 5.56 -7.67 -9.85
C SER A 34 7.07 -7.55 -9.61
N LEU A 35 7.67 -8.52 -8.91
CA LEU A 35 9.11 -8.56 -8.62
C LEU A 35 9.93 -8.75 -9.90
N ARG A 36 9.46 -9.54 -10.87
CA ARG A 36 10.14 -9.73 -12.16
C ARG A 36 10.12 -8.45 -12.99
N VAL A 37 9.01 -7.71 -12.97
CA VAL A 37 8.91 -6.39 -13.61
C VAL A 37 9.84 -5.37 -12.93
N LEU A 38 9.95 -5.42 -11.60
CA LEU A 38 10.89 -4.60 -10.82
C LEU A 38 12.35 -4.96 -11.11
N ALA A 39 12.67 -6.26 -11.22
CA ALA A 39 14.02 -6.74 -11.53
C ALA A 39 14.50 -6.28 -12.92
N LEU A 40 13.57 -6.05 -13.85
CA LEU A 40 13.88 -5.47 -15.17
C LEU A 40 14.18 -3.96 -15.10
N ASN A 41 13.80 -3.26 -14.02
CA ASN A 41 13.99 -1.81 -13.86
C ASN A 41 14.44 -1.45 -12.43
N PRO A 42 15.71 -1.74 -12.06
CA PRO A 42 16.22 -1.49 -10.72
C PRO A 42 16.15 -0.01 -10.30
N ARG A 43 16.10 0.92 -11.27
CA ARG A 43 15.92 2.36 -11.03
C ARG A 43 14.61 2.69 -10.31
N LEU A 44 13.56 1.86 -10.43
CA LEU A 44 12.29 2.07 -9.74
C LEU A 44 12.37 1.78 -8.23
N MET A 45 13.40 1.07 -7.75
CA MET A 45 13.62 0.83 -6.32
C MET A 45 14.11 2.07 -5.57
N ILE A 46 14.51 3.13 -6.28
CA ILE A 46 14.95 4.38 -5.67
C ILE A 46 13.77 5.10 -4.99
N LEU A 47 12.56 5.06 -5.57
CA LEU A 47 11.36 5.66 -5.00
C LEU A 47 10.98 5.10 -3.61
N PRO A 48 10.79 3.77 -3.42
CA PRO A 48 10.50 3.20 -2.11
C PRO A 48 11.68 3.35 -1.14
N PHE A 49 12.92 3.39 -1.62
CA PHE A 49 14.08 3.68 -0.77
C PHE A 49 14.01 5.08 -0.20
N PHE A 50 13.71 6.10 -1.02
CA PHE A 50 13.48 7.46 -0.53
C PHE A 50 12.30 7.50 0.46
N ALA A 51 11.19 6.82 0.17
CA ALA A 51 10.05 6.71 1.08
C ALA A 51 10.46 6.21 2.46
N LEU A 52 11.29 5.19 2.48
CA LEU A 52 11.81 4.58 3.68
C LEU A 52 12.77 5.53 4.40
N VAL A 53 13.70 6.17 3.70
CA VAL A 53 14.63 7.12 4.28
C VAL A 53 13.89 8.30 4.93
N PHE A 54 12.95 8.93 4.23
CA PHE A 54 12.19 10.05 4.77
C PHE A 54 11.29 9.63 5.95
N THR A 55 10.68 8.45 5.88
CA THR A 55 9.89 7.89 7.01
C THR A 55 10.81 7.57 8.19
N GLY A 56 11.97 6.98 7.92
CA GLY A 56 12.99 6.65 8.90
C GLY A 56 13.50 7.88 9.63
N PHE A 57 13.78 8.97 8.90
CA PHE A 57 14.13 10.25 9.51
C PHE A 57 12.99 10.80 10.37
N THR A 58 11.74 10.75 9.87
CA THR A 58 10.57 11.21 10.64
C THR A 58 10.48 10.51 11.99
N TRP A 59 10.65 9.18 12.02
CA TRP A 59 10.60 8.41 13.26
C TRP A 59 11.90 8.48 14.08
N LEU A 60 13.05 8.74 13.46
CA LEU A 60 14.30 8.99 14.17
C LEU A 60 14.17 10.24 15.04
N PHE A 61 13.58 11.32 14.53
CA PHE A 61 13.30 12.51 15.35
C PHE A 61 12.43 12.17 16.55
N VAL A 62 11.34 11.41 16.34
CA VAL A 62 10.47 10.96 17.43
C VAL A 62 11.27 10.17 18.48
N VAL A 63 12.07 9.19 18.06
CA VAL A 63 12.89 8.37 18.99
C VAL A 63 13.91 9.21 19.75
N LEU A 64 14.59 10.15 19.07
CA LEU A 64 15.54 11.07 19.71
C LEU A 64 14.84 11.98 20.72
N SER A 65 13.67 12.51 20.39
CA SER A 65 12.84 13.30 21.30
C SER A 65 12.42 12.47 22.53
N PHE A 66 12.00 11.21 22.34
CA PHE A 66 11.71 10.28 23.44
C PHE A 66 12.94 10.01 24.32
N LEU A 67 14.12 9.84 23.73
CA LEU A 67 15.36 9.60 24.48
C LEU A 67 15.80 10.86 25.26
N ALA A 68 15.64 12.04 24.66
CA ALA A 68 16.01 13.32 25.27
C ALA A 68 15.05 13.77 26.39
N LEU A 69 13.75 13.53 26.23
CA LEU A 69 12.71 13.98 27.17
C LEU A 69 12.31 12.93 28.21
N GLY A 70 12.73 11.67 28.04
CA GLY A 70 12.36 10.53 28.89
C GLY A 70 10.92 10.06 28.67
N LEU A 71 10.59 8.84 29.12
CA LEU A 71 9.23 8.29 29.10
C LEU A 71 8.38 8.89 30.23
N PRO A 72 7.32 9.69 29.97
CA PRO A 72 6.53 10.24 31.05
C PRO A 72 5.11 9.63 31.08
N PRO A 73 4.68 9.06 32.22
CA PRO A 73 3.26 8.87 32.47
C PRO A 73 2.56 10.20 32.81
N ALA A 74 3.29 11.24 33.28
CA ALA A 74 2.70 12.46 33.83
C ALA A 74 3.62 13.71 33.87
N SER A 75 4.56 13.90 32.93
CA SER A 75 5.35 15.15 32.87
C SER A 75 4.62 16.24 32.06
N PRO A 76 4.93 17.54 32.26
CA PRO A 76 4.47 18.64 31.40
C PRO A 76 4.86 18.49 29.93
N SER A 77 5.93 17.73 29.62
CA SER A 77 6.40 17.45 28.26
C SER A 77 5.57 16.37 27.52
N SER A 78 4.63 15.70 28.21
CA SER A 78 3.76 14.70 27.60
C SER A 78 2.92 15.26 26.45
N GLY A 79 2.41 16.49 26.58
CA GLY A 79 1.65 17.16 25.50
C GLY A 79 2.45 17.34 24.22
N PHE A 80 3.73 17.72 24.35
CA PHE A 80 4.63 17.88 23.20
C PHE A 80 4.89 16.55 22.48
N LEU A 81 5.15 15.47 23.23
CA LEU A 81 5.37 14.13 22.66
C LEU A 81 4.13 13.61 21.92
N TYR A 82 2.91 13.83 22.45
CA TYR A 82 1.68 13.44 21.76
C TYR A 82 1.48 14.23 20.46
N GLN A 83 1.78 15.53 20.47
CA GLN A 83 1.71 16.37 19.28
C GLN A 83 2.73 15.94 18.22
N GLU A 84 3.96 15.66 18.64
CA GLU A 84 5.03 15.16 17.77
C GLU A 84 4.64 13.81 17.15
N MET A 85 4.13 12.86 17.94
CA MET A 85 3.65 11.56 17.43
C MET A 85 2.53 11.73 16.40
N PHE A 86 1.59 12.64 16.66
CA PHE A 86 0.51 12.93 15.71
C PHE A 86 1.05 13.52 14.40
N LEU A 87 2.02 14.45 14.49
CA LEU A 87 2.65 15.05 13.32
C LEU A 87 3.47 14.04 12.54
N ALA A 88 4.25 13.19 13.22
CA ALA A 88 5.02 12.10 12.61
C ALA A 88 4.09 11.09 11.92
N TYR A 89 2.96 10.75 12.52
CA TYR A 89 1.92 9.94 11.88
C TYR A 89 1.38 10.59 10.61
N LEU A 90 1.04 11.88 10.65
CA LEU A 90 0.52 12.61 9.49
C LEU A 90 1.54 12.68 8.36
N ILE A 91 2.79 13.00 8.67
CA ILE A 91 3.91 13.04 7.70
C ILE A 91 4.11 11.67 7.09
N THR A 92 4.15 10.61 7.91
CA THR A 92 4.28 9.22 7.43
C THR A 92 3.16 8.86 6.47
N TYR A 93 1.92 9.24 6.79
CA TYR A 93 0.75 8.96 5.96
C TYR A 93 0.80 9.70 4.61
N PHE A 94 1.14 10.99 4.65
CA PHE A 94 1.36 11.80 3.45
C PHE A 94 2.43 11.21 2.55
N LEU A 95 3.59 10.89 3.13
CA LEU A 95 4.74 10.34 2.44
C LEU A 95 4.39 9.00 1.77
N SER A 96 3.64 8.15 2.48
CA SER A 96 3.16 6.88 1.94
C SER A 96 2.25 7.08 0.73
N CYS A 97 1.31 8.02 0.78
CA CYS A 97 0.45 8.38 -0.35
C CYS A 97 1.24 9.01 -1.51
N TYR A 98 2.21 9.87 -1.23
CA TYR A 98 3.03 10.55 -2.23
C TYR A 98 3.90 9.58 -3.01
N PHE A 99 4.63 8.68 -2.34
CA PHE A 99 5.44 7.69 -3.03
C PHE A 99 4.62 6.64 -3.75
N MET A 100 3.46 6.27 -3.21
CA MET A 100 2.50 5.43 -3.94
C MET A 100 2.05 6.13 -5.23
N ALA A 101 1.70 7.41 -5.18
CA ALA A 101 1.37 8.21 -6.36
C ALA A 101 2.53 8.26 -7.37
N ALA A 102 3.77 8.39 -6.90
CA ALA A 102 4.94 8.38 -7.78
C ALA A 102 5.15 7.02 -8.48
N ILE A 103 4.99 5.91 -7.73
CA ILE A 103 5.04 4.56 -8.30
C ILE A 103 3.91 4.36 -9.32
N VAL A 104 2.72 4.90 -9.04
CA VAL A 104 1.59 4.86 -9.97
C VAL A 104 1.90 5.61 -11.26
N GLY A 105 2.38 6.85 -11.17
CA GLY A 105 2.74 7.66 -12.33
C GLY A 105 3.81 7.00 -13.20
N ALA A 106 4.91 6.54 -12.59
CA ALA A 106 5.98 5.84 -13.30
C ALA A 106 5.49 4.53 -13.97
N SER A 107 4.59 3.80 -13.30
CA SER A 107 3.98 2.59 -13.87
C SER A 107 3.09 2.92 -15.07
N PHE A 108 2.35 4.04 -15.03
CA PHE A 108 1.48 4.44 -16.13
C PHE A 108 2.28 4.82 -17.39
N VAL A 109 3.43 5.50 -17.24
CA VAL A 109 4.36 5.77 -18.36
C VAL A 109 4.83 4.46 -19.01
N ARG A 110 5.10 3.43 -18.20
CA ARG A 110 5.49 2.12 -18.72
C ARG A 110 4.36 1.43 -19.48
N LEU A 111 3.12 1.58 -19.03
CA LEU A 111 1.94 1.03 -19.72
C LEU A 111 1.72 1.65 -21.10
N GLN A 112 2.06 2.93 -21.27
CA GLN A 112 2.00 3.61 -22.56
C GLN A 112 3.15 3.23 -23.51
N GLY A 113 4.00 2.26 -23.13
CA GLY A 113 5.15 1.84 -23.93
C GLY A 113 6.41 2.68 -23.72
N GLY A 114 6.38 3.65 -22.80
CA GLY A 114 7.53 4.49 -22.46
C GLY A 114 8.62 3.79 -21.64
N HIS A 115 9.74 4.50 -21.45
CA HIS A 115 10.82 4.11 -20.55
C HIS A 115 10.62 4.78 -19.18
N PRO A 116 10.19 4.04 -18.14
CA PRO A 116 9.84 4.64 -16.87
C PRO A 116 11.10 5.15 -16.16
N THR A 117 11.12 6.44 -15.82
CA THR A 117 12.15 7.05 -15.00
C THR A 117 11.61 7.41 -13.61
N VAL A 118 12.52 7.59 -12.65
CA VAL A 118 12.18 8.10 -11.32
C VAL A 118 11.60 9.51 -11.41
N MET A 119 12.10 10.30 -12.37
CA MET A 119 11.65 11.67 -12.59
C MET A 119 10.18 11.72 -13.00
N ASP A 120 9.76 10.84 -13.91
CA ASP A 120 8.35 10.80 -14.37
C ASP A 120 7.39 10.51 -13.21
N GLY A 121 7.79 9.61 -12.30
CA GLY A 121 7.00 9.32 -11.10
C GLY A 121 6.92 10.52 -10.16
N VAL A 122 8.05 11.17 -9.88
CA VAL A 122 8.11 12.36 -9.02
C VAL A 122 7.34 13.53 -9.64
N GLU A 123 7.43 13.73 -10.95
CA GLU A 123 6.71 14.76 -11.69
C GLU A 123 5.19 14.54 -11.63
N ALA A 124 4.74 13.30 -11.84
CA ALA A 124 3.34 12.94 -11.69
C ALA A 124 2.83 13.14 -10.25
N ALA A 125 3.64 12.77 -9.24
CA ALA A 125 3.29 13.01 -7.84
C ALA A 125 3.26 14.50 -7.48
N ASN A 126 4.16 15.29 -8.05
CA ASN A 126 4.22 16.75 -7.86
C ASN A 126 3.04 17.47 -8.52
N ALA A 127 2.62 17.04 -9.71
CA ALA A 127 1.44 17.57 -10.38
C ALA A 127 0.17 17.41 -9.52
N SER A 128 0.08 16.31 -8.76
CA SER A 128 -1.01 16.02 -7.83
C SER A 128 -0.69 16.34 -6.36
N PHE A 129 0.38 17.10 -6.07
CA PHE A 129 0.88 17.30 -4.70
C PHE A 129 -0.21 17.77 -3.73
N PHE A 130 -0.93 18.83 -4.10
CA PHE A 130 -1.98 19.40 -3.24
C PHE A 130 -3.15 18.43 -3.04
N GLN A 131 -3.50 17.66 -4.07
CA GLN A 131 -4.58 16.68 -4.01
C GLN A 131 -4.20 15.53 -3.08
N ILE A 132 -2.96 15.04 -3.16
CA ILE A 132 -2.39 14.02 -2.27
C ILE A 132 -2.34 14.53 -0.83
N LEU A 133 -1.91 15.78 -0.62
CA LEU A 133 -1.85 16.40 0.69
C LEU A 133 -3.24 16.44 1.35
N VAL A 134 -4.24 16.97 0.65
CA VAL A 134 -5.62 17.03 1.17
C VAL A 134 -6.18 15.62 1.42
N TRP A 135 -5.98 14.69 0.48
CA TRP A 135 -6.40 13.30 0.66
C TRP A 135 -5.77 12.65 1.89
N SER A 136 -4.46 12.83 2.05
CA SER A 136 -3.70 12.23 3.15
C SER A 136 -4.20 12.73 4.51
N MET A 137 -4.51 14.02 4.65
CA MET A 137 -5.09 14.57 5.87
C MET A 137 -6.48 14.00 6.13
N CYS A 138 -7.34 13.96 5.11
CA CYS A 138 -8.69 13.38 5.25
C CYS A 138 -8.62 11.91 5.67
N ALA A 139 -7.82 11.11 4.98
CA ALA A 139 -7.72 9.68 5.24
C ALA A 139 -7.02 9.36 6.57
N ALA A 140 -5.98 10.12 6.94
CA ALA A 140 -5.34 10.02 8.24
C ALA A 140 -6.31 10.34 9.38
N THR A 141 -7.13 11.39 9.22
CA THR A 141 -8.14 11.78 10.20
C THR A 141 -9.24 10.73 10.32
N VAL A 142 -9.76 10.21 9.21
CA VAL A 142 -10.74 9.11 9.22
C VAL A 142 -10.17 7.88 9.90
N GLY A 143 -8.91 7.53 9.63
CA GLY A 143 -8.21 6.43 10.29
C GLY A 143 -8.10 6.63 11.81
N LEU A 144 -7.75 7.83 12.26
CA LEU A 144 -7.68 8.17 13.68
C LEU A 144 -9.07 8.12 14.34
N LEU A 145 -10.09 8.68 13.70
CA LEU A 145 -11.47 8.65 14.19
C LEU A 145 -11.99 7.22 14.33
N PHE A 146 -11.72 6.35 13.37
CA PHE A 146 -12.05 4.93 13.47
C PHE A 146 -11.34 4.27 14.65
N ARG A 147 -10.05 4.57 14.85
CA ARG A 147 -9.31 4.00 15.98
C ARG A 147 -9.83 4.47 17.32
N LEU A 148 -10.13 5.76 17.47
CA LEU A 148 -10.66 6.35 18.70
C LEU A 148 -12.07 5.83 19.03
N THR A 149 -12.95 5.75 18.03
CA THR A 149 -14.32 5.25 18.21
C THR A 149 -14.37 3.75 18.50
N ALA A 150 -13.44 2.98 17.94
CA ALA A 150 -13.30 1.55 18.22
C ALA A 150 -12.86 1.28 19.66
N ILE A 151 -11.94 2.08 20.20
CA ILE A 151 -11.44 1.91 21.58
C ILE A 151 -12.47 2.37 22.62
N ARG A 152 -13.22 3.43 22.32
CA ARG A 152 -14.08 4.11 23.31
C ARG A 152 -15.47 3.50 23.47
N SER A 153 -15.96 2.72 22.50
CA SER A 153 -17.32 2.19 22.55
C SER A 153 -17.48 0.88 21.78
N ASP A 154 -18.21 -0.06 22.38
CA ASP A 154 -18.52 -1.35 21.76
C ASP A 154 -19.40 -1.17 20.51
N ALA A 155 -20.28 -0.16 20.52
CA ALA A 155 -21.06 0.25 19.36
C ALA A 155 -20.19 0.87 18.24
N GLY A 156 -19.21 1.71 18.57
CA GLY A 156 -18.25 2.28 17.63
C GLY A 156 -17.34 1.20 17.04
N GLY A 157 -16.88 0.25 17.84
CA GLY A 157 -16.16 -0.94 17.37
C GLY A 157 -16.97 -1.76 16.36
N ARG A 158 -18.27 -1.94 16.58
CA ARG A 158 -19.18 -2.57 15.60
C ARG A 158 -19.34 -1.77 14.30
N ILE A 159 -19.37 -0.44 14.37
CA ILE A 159 -19.45 0.41 13.17
C ILE A 159 -18.12 0.37 12.40
N VAL A 160 -17.00 0.50 13.08
CA VAL A 160 -15.66 0.45 12.49
C VAL A 160 -15.40 -0.92 11.87
N SER A 161 -15.75 -2.02 12.55
CA SER A 161 -15.64 -3.36 11.98
C SER A 161 -16.57 -3.57 10.79
N ARG A 162 -17.78 -2.98 10.78
CA ARG A 162 -18.65 -2.98 9.59
C ARG A 162 -18.04 -2.19 8.44
N ILE A 163 -17.47 -1.02 8.68
CA ILE A 163 -16.89 -0.17 7.62
C ILE A 163 -15.60 -0.79 7.08
N LEU A 164 -14.69 -1.21 7.95
CA LEU A 164 -13.46 -1.91 7.59
C LEU A 164 -13.77 -3.26 6.92
N GLY A 165 -14.76 -3.99 7.43
CA GLY A 165 -15.26 -5.24 6.84
C GLY A 165 -16.03 -5.04 5.53
N SER A 166 -16.63 -3.87 5.29
CA SER A 166 -17.35 -3.52 4.06
C SER A 166 -16.44 -3.10 2.90
N GLY A 167 -15.12 -3.19 3.08
CA GLY A 167 -14.18 -2.93 2.00
C GLY A 167 -13.75 -1.46 1.88
N TRP A 168 -13.64 -0.70 2.99
CA TRP A 168 -13.04 0.65 2.96
C TRP A 168 -11.67 0.66 2.27
N ALA A 169 -10.80 -0.28 2.67
CA ALA A 169 -9.48 -0.43 2.06
C ALA A 169 -9.56 -0.65 0.55
N ILE A 170 -10.53 -1.46 0.09
CA ILE A 170 -10.80 -1.74 -1.31
C ILE A 170 -11.29 -0.48 -2.02
N ALA A 171 -12.27 0.22 -1.43
CA ALA A 171 -12.85 1.46 -1.97
C ALA A 171 -11.81 2.58 -2.15
N THR A 172 -10.75 2.59 -1.35
CA THR A 172 -9.66 3.57 -1.46
C THR A 172 -8.55 3.19 -2.44
N LEU A 173 -8.55 1.97 -2.99
CA LEU A 173 -7.43 1.47 -3.82
C LEU A 173 -7.17 2.35 -5.04
N PHE A 174 -8.22 2.74 -5.77
CA PHE A 174 -8.07 3.50 -7.00
C PHE A 174 -8.10 5.02 -6.79
N VAL A 175 -8.13 5.49 -5.55
CA VAL A 175 -8.15 6.94 -5.27
C VAL A 175 -6.84 7.59 -5.71
N LEU A 176 -5.70 7.00 -5.37
CA LEU A 176 -4.40 7.54 -5.77
C LEU A 176 -4.22 7.47 -7.31
N PRO A 177 -4.45 6.34 -8.00
CA PRO A 177 -4.43 6.29 -9.45
C PRO A 177 -5.35 7.30 -10.14
N THR A 178 -6.59 7.45 -9.69
CA THR A 178 -7.52 8.43 -10.29
C THR A 178 -7.07 9.86 -10.07
N MET A 179 -6.52 10.21 -8.90
CA MET A 179 -5.98 11.57 -8.68
C MET A 179 -4.78 11.87 -9.58
N VAL A 180 -3.86 10.91 -9.72
CA VAL A 180 -2.62 11.09 -10.50
C VAL A 180 -2.88 11.06 -12.01
N VAL A 181 -3.73 10.14 -12.48
CA VAL A 181 -3.98 9.95 -13.91
C VAL A 181 -5.07 10.88 -14.44
N GLU A 182 -6.18 11.03 -13.71
CA GLU A 182 -7.29 11.89 -14.15
C GLU A 182 -7.18 13.33 -13.63
N GLY A 183 -6.23 13.63 -12.73
CA GLY A 183 -6.03 14.99 -12.19
C GLY A 183 -7.19 15.54 -11.35
N ILE A 184 -8.09 14.67 -10.88
CA ILE A 184 -9.31 15.07 -10.17
C ILE A 184 -9.10 15.20 -8.66
N GLY A 185 -9.88 16.08 -8.02
CA GLY A 185 -9.82 16.30 -6.58
C GLY A 185 -10.22 15.08 -5.74
N PRO A 186 -9.79 15.00 -4.46
CA PRO A 186 -9.85 13.79 -3.62
C PRO A 186 -11.26 13.22 -3.44
N LEU A 187 -12.27 14.07 -3.25
CA LEU A 187 -13.65 13.61 -3.11
C LEU A 187 -14.20 13.01 -4.42
N LYS A 188 -13.83 13.58 -5.57
CA LYS A 188 -14.23 13.07 -6.89
C LYS A 188 -13.50 11.75 -7.18
N ALA A 189 -12.20 11.68 -6.89
CA ALA A 189 -11.39 10.47 -6.99
C ALA A 189 -11.96 9.31 -6.17
N PHE A 190 -12.42 9.59 -4.95
CA PHE A 190 -13.08 8.58 -4.12
C PHE A 190 -14.39 8.04 -4.72
N ARG A 191 -15.24 8.92 -5.25
CA ARG A 191 -16.48 8.51 -5.92
C ARG A 191 -16.18 7.70 -7.18
N ARG A 192 -15.19 8.12 -7.96
CA ARG A 192 -14.73 7.44 -9.17
C ARG A 192 -14.16 6.05 -8.85
N SER A 193 -13.30 5.94 -7.84
CA SER A 193 -12.75 4.67 -7.35
C SER A 193 -13.86 3.68 -7.00
N ARG A 194 -14.86 4.13 -6.21
CA ARG A 194 -16.02 3.29 -5.86
C ARG A 194 -16.84 2.87 -7.07
N ALA A 195 -17.05 3.75 -8.04
CA ALA A 195 -17.78 3.44 -9.27
C ALA A 195 -17.03 2.36 -10.08
N LEU A 196 -15.74 2.56 -10.36
CA LEU A 196 -14.91 1.60 -11.09
C LEU A 196 -14.90 0.21 -10.43
N LEU A 197 -14.78 0.19 -9.10
CA LEU A 197 -14.82 -1.06 -8.34
C LEU A 197 -16.18 -1.76 -8.45
N LYS A 198 -17.27 -1.00 -8.27
CA LYS A 198 -18.64 -1.51 -8.33
C LYS A 198 -18.97 -2.05 -9.72
N ASP A 199 -18.63 -1.28 -10.76
CA ASP A 199 -18.94 -1.60 -12.15
C ASP A 199 -18.20 -2.87 -12.60
N ARG A 200 -16.96 -3.07 -12.14
CA ARG A 200 -16.13 -4.16 -12.62
C ARG A 200 -16.14 -5.42 -11.76
N TRP A 201 -16.17 -5.30 -10.43
CA TRP A 201 -16.09 -6.45 -9.52
C TRP A 201 -17.34 -6.71 -8.68
N GLY A 202 -18.35 -5.83 -8.71
CA GLY A 202 -19.64 -6.03 -8.05
C GLY A 202 -19.56 -6.46 -6.58
N ALA A 203 -20.48 -7.34 -6.13
CA ALA A 203 -20.59 -7.83 -4.74
C ALA A 203 -19.57 -8.94 -4.36
N HIS A 204 -18.67 -9.32 -5.26
CA HIS A 204 -17.65 -10.35 -4.99
C HIS A 204 -16.40 -9.79 -4.28
N GLN A 205 -16.42 -8.53 -3.87
CA GLN A 205 -15.36 -7.85 -3.13
C GLN A 205 -15.38 -8.27 -1.66
N LYS A 206 -14.79 -9.42 -1.35
CA LYS A 206 -14.45 -9.77 0.03
C LYS A 206 -12.94 -9.93 0.09
N GLY A 207 -12.32 -9.17 0.99
CA GLY A 207 -10.98 -9.40 1.54
C GLY A 207 -9.78 -8.69 0.91
N VAL A 208 -8.67 -8.82 1.65
CA VAL A 208 -7.34 -8.26 1.38
C VAL A 208 -6.81 -8.84 0.06
N LEU A 209 -6.06 -8.04 -0.71
CA LEU A 209 -5.36 -8.52 -1.91
C LEU A 209 -4.52 -9.75 -1.55
N GLY A 210 -4.51 -10.78 -2.40
CA GLY A 210 -3.76 -12.04 -2.19
C GLY A 210 -2.30 -11.84 -1.75
N THR A 211 -1.69 -10.74 -2.19
CA THR A 211 -0.34 -10.32 -1.85
C THR A 211 -0.17 -9.96 -0.36
N GLY A 212 -1.20 -9.38 0.27
CA GLY A 212 -1.14 -8.98 1.69
C GLY A 212 -0.98 -10.16 2.63
N MET A 213 -1.59 -11.30 2.31
CA MET A 213 -1.42 -12.53 3.09
C MET A 213 0.01 -13.08 3.00
N VAL A 214 0.62 -13.04 1.80
CA VAL A 214 2.01 -13.47 1.58
C VAL A 214 2.96 -12.59 2.39
N PHE A 215 2.79 -11.27 2.34
CA PHE A 215 3.64 -10.37 3.09
C PHE A 215 3.40 -10.47 4.60
N LEU A 216 2.17 -10.69 5.07
CA LEU A 216 1.90 -10.94 6.48
C LEU A 216 2.68 -12.16 7.01
N LEU A 217 2.74 -13.25 6.23
CA LEU A 217 3.55 -14.42 6.55
C LEU A 217 5.06 -14.13 6.51
N LEU A 218 5.53 -13.33 5.55
CA LEU A 218 6.94 -12.91 5.53
C LEU A 218 7.29 -12.04 6.74
N PHE A 219 6.41 -11.10 7.11
CA PHE A 219 6.61 -10.24 8.27
C PHE A 219 6.71 -11.03 9.57
N SER A 220 5.95 -12.12 9.73
CA SER A 220 5.99 -12.92 10.96
C SER A 220 7.32 -13.64 11.20
N PHE A 221 8.10 -13.95 10.15
CA PHE A 221 9.43 -14.56 10.32
C PHE A 221 10.43 -13.65 11.05
N GLY A 222 10.27 -12.33 10.97
CA GLY A 222 11.11 -11.38 11.70
C GLY A 222 10.82 -11.32 13.21
N LEU A 223 9.69 -11.87 13.66
CA LEU A 223 9.25 -11.73 15.05
C LEU A 223 10.08 -12.56 16.02
N ALA A 224 10.40 -13.80 15.66
CA ALA A 224 11.23 -14.69 16.48
C ALA A 224 12.64 -14.13 16.76
N PRO A 225 13.44 -13.70 15.76
CA PRO A 225 14.75 -13.10 16.02
C PRO A 225 14.66 -11.75 16.75
N PHE A 226 13.58 -10.99 16.55
CA PHE A 226 13.36 -9.75 17.28
C PHE A 226 13.13 -9.99 18.78
N ILE A 227 12.21 -10.91 19.13
CA ILE A 227 11.94 -11.28 20.52
C ILE A 227 13.21 -11.84 21.17
N TRP A 228 13.90 -12.75 20.49
CA TRP A 228 15.16 -13.31 20.97
C TRP A 228 16.22 -12.21 21.21
N GLY A 229 16.30 -11.25 20.28
CA GLY A 229 17.24 -10.13 20.38
C GLY A 229 16.99 -9.22 21.58
N ILE A 230 15.72 -9.01 21.95
CA ILE A 230 15.34 -8.19 23.11
C ILE A 230 15.49 -8.96 24.42
N VAL A 231 15.04 -10.23 24.47
CA VAL A 231 15.03 -11.03 25.71
C VAL A 231 16.44 -11.45 26.12
N GLY A 232 17.34 -11.71 25.17
CA GLY A 232 18.71 -12.15 25.46
C GLY A 232 19.68 -11.03 25.89
N GLY A 233 19.23 -9.78 26.00
CA GLY A 233 20.04 -8.66 26.47
C GLY A 233 21.14 -8.23 25.48
N ALA A 234 22.22 -7.64 26.00
CA ALA A 234 23.24 -6.97 25.17
C ALA A 234 23.93 -7.89 24.15
N ALA A 235 24.08 -9.18 24.48
CA ALA A 235 24.71 -10.16 23.61
C ALA A 235 23.87 -10.52 22.37
N THR A 236 22.55 -10.31 22.41
CA THR A 236 21.63 -10.67 21.32
C THR A 236 21.05 -9.48 20.58
N LEU A 237 21.40 -8.24 20.98
CA LEU A 237 20.93 -7.00 20.34
C LEU A 237 21.10 -6.99 18.81
N GLY A 238 22.17 -7.61 18.30
CA GLY A 238 22.40 -7.74 16.86
C GLY A 238 21.25 -8.43 16.11
N TRP A 239 20.55 -9.37 16.74
CA TRP A 239 19.37 -10.05 16.15
C TRP A 239 18.16 -9.12 16.07
N ALA A 240 17.96 -8.27 17.07
CA ALA A 240 16.90 -7.27 17.04
C ALA A 240 17.15 -6.23 15.93
N VAL A 241 18.40 -5.77 15.79
CA VAL A 241 18.81 -4.87 14.70
C VAL A 241 18.62 -5.53 13.33
N GLY A 242 19.05 -6.80 13.19
CA GLY A 242 18.85 -7.56 11.97
C GLY A 242 17.37 -7.75 11.59
N ALA A 243 16.51 -8.02 12.58
CA ALA A 243 15.06 -8.14 12.37
C ALA A 243 14.43 -6.82 11.93
N ILE A 244 14.87 -5.69 12.50
CA ILE A 244 14.42 -4.36 12.08
C ILE A 244 14.83 -4.08 10.63
N LEU A 245 16.08 -4.36 10.26
CA LEU A 245 16.56 -4.19 8.89
C LEU A 245 15.80 -5.10 7.91
N TYR A 246 15.48 -6.33 8.31
CA TYR A 246 14.66 -7.25 7.54
C TYR A 246 13.26 -6.68 7.27
N TRP A 247 12.55 -6.21 8.30
CA TRP A 247 11.22 -5.60 8.13
C TRP A 247 11.25 -4.33 7.29
N LEU A 248 12.31 -3.55 7.41
CA LEU A 248 12.54 -2.33 6.65
C LEU A 248 12.65 -2.66 5.15
N VAL A 249 13.46 -3.63 4.76
CA VAL A 249 13.55 -4.12 3.36
C VAL A 249 12.21 -4.68 2.90
N LEU A 250 11.54 -5.48 3.73
CA LEU A 250 10.27 -6.10 3.39
C LEU A 250 9.16 -5.07 3.17
N SER A 251 9.16 -3.97 3.95
CA SER A 251 8.22 -2.86 3.81
C SER A 251 8.41 -2.08 2.50
N ALA A 252 9.65 -1.87 2.06
CA ALA A 252 9.96 -1.27 0.77
C ALA A 252 9.44 -2.16 -0.37
N LEU A 253 9.73 -3.46 -0.31
CA LEU A 253 9.25 -4.43 -1.29
C LEU A 253 7.72 -4.47 -1.34
N TRP A 254 7.05 -4.47 -0.18
CA TRP A 254 5.59 -4.43 -0.08
C TRP A 254 5.02 -3.21 -0.79
N SER A 255 5.57 -2.03 -0.54
CA SER A 255 5.10 -0.77 -1.12
C SER A 255 5.12 -0.80 -2.65
N VAL A 256 6.22 -1.28 -3.25
CA VAL A 256 6.34 -1.41 -4.72
C VAL A 256 5.36 -2.43 -5.28
N VAL A 257 5.34 -3.64 -4.69
CA VAL A 257 4.45 -4.72 -5.17
C VAL A 257 3.00 -4.28 -5.10
N HIS A 258 2.61 -3.62 -4.01
CA HIS A 258 1.28 -3.07 -3.83
C HIS A 258 0.99 -1.97 -4.86
N GLY A 259 1.90 -1.04 -5.10
CA GLY A 259 1.73 0.02 -6.09
C GLY A 259 1.54 -0.51 -7.51
N ILE A 260 2.41 -1.41 -7.96
CA ILE A 260 2.30 -2.04 -9.29
C ILE A 260 0.96 -2.79 -9.43
N LEU A 261 0.56 -3.53 -8.39
CA LEU A 261 -0.71 -4.26 -8.38
C LEU A 261 -1.91 -3.31 -8.49
N VAL A 262 -1.90 -2.21 -7.73
CA VAL A 262 -2.96 -1.19 -7.77
C VAL A 262 -3.07 -0.55 -9.15
N VAL A 263 -1.94 -0.22 -9.78
CA VAL A 263 -1.91 0.36 -11.14
C VAL A 263 -2.46 -0.64 -12.16
N THR A 264 -2.02 -1.89 -12.07
CA THR A 264 -2.47 -2.94 -13.00
C THR A 264 -3.97 -3.16 -12.87
N LEU A 265 -4.50 -3.20 -11.65
CA LEU A 265 -5.93 -3.31 -11.38
C LEU A 265 -6.70 -2.08 -11.86
N TYR A 266 -6.14 -0.88 -11.70
CA TYR A 266 -6.74 0.35 -12.19
C TYR A 266 -6.84 0.36 -13.72
N HIS A 267 -5.74 0.06 -14.42
CA HIS A 267 -5.73 -0.02 -15.88
C HIS A 267 -6.67 -1.10 -16.40
N TYR A 268 -6.72 -2.25 -15.74
CA TYR A 268 -7.70 -3.29 -16.07
C TYR A 268 -9.15 -2.83 -15.87
N ALA A 269 -9.42 -1.99 -14.87
CA ALA A 269 -10.75 -1.44 -14.62
C ALA A 269 -11.17 -0.41 -15.67
N THR A 270 -10.21 0.34 -16.24
CA THR A 270 -10.47 1.39 -17.24
C THR A 270 -10.45 0.87 -18.66
N ASP A 271 -9.43 0.10 -19.02
CA ASP A 271 -9.11 -0.23 -20.42
C ASP A 271 -9.40 -1.70 -20.77
N SER A 272 -9.80 -2.52 -19.79
CA SER A 272 -10.12 -3.95 -19.98
C SER A 272 -9.00 -4.79 -20.62
N GLU A 273 -7.75 -4.32 -20.56
CA GLU A 273 -6.58 -5.03 -21.04
C GLU A 273 -5.66 -5.44 -19.88
N ALA A 274 -5.04 -6.61 -20.01
CA ALA A 274 -4.11 -7.12 -19.00
C ALA A 274 -2.73 -6.46 -19.18
N ALA A 275 -2.38 -5.60 -18.22
CA ALA A 275 -1.12 -4.90 -18.15
C ALA A 275 0.02 -5.77 -17.55
N PHE A 276 1.29 -5.42 -17.85
CA PHE A 276 2.50 -5.96 -17.17
C PHE A 276 2.71 -7.49 -17.18
N GLY A 277 2.12 -8.22 -18.14
CA GLY A 277 2.27 -9.68 -18.23
C GLY A 277 1.50 -10.44 -17.16
N PHE A 278 0.57 -9.79 -16.45
CA PHE A 278 -0.35 -10.46 -15.54
C PHE A 278 -1.35 -11.30 -16.34
N ASN A 279 -1.56 -12.54 -15.90
CA ASN A 279 -2.59 -13.40 -16.49
C ASN A 279 -3.99 -12.86 -16.10
N TRP A 280 -4.88 -12.75 -17.10
CA TRP A 280 -6.28 -12.34 -16.97
C TRP A 280 -7.01 -13.01 -15.79
N GLN A 281 -6.73 -14.30 -15.56
CA GLN A 281 -7.33 -15.07 -14.46
C GLN A 281 -6.99 -14.53 -13.06
N ALA A 282 -5.82 -13.93 -12.87
CA ALA A 282 -5.39 -13.40 -11.58
C ALA A 282 -5.99 -12.01 -11.30
N LEU A 283 -6.28 -11.23 -12.34
CA LEU A 283 -6.87 -9.89 -12.24
C LEU A 283 -8.40 -9.91 -12.08
N ASN A 284 -9.06 -10.98 -12.55
CA ASN A 284 -10.52 -11.12 -12.41
C ASN A 284 -10.95 -11.53 -10.98
N HIS A 285 -10.07 -12.20 -10.23
CA HIS A 285 -10.28 -12.58 -8.83
C HIS A 285 -9.09 -12.20 -7.94
N PRO A 286 -8.80 -10.89 -7.75
CA PRO A 286 -7.65 -10.44 -6.96
C PRO A 286 -7.93 -10.50 -5.45
N TRP A 287 -9.21 -10.64 -5.06
CA TRP A 287 -9.69 -10.59 -3.69
C TRP A 287 -9.68 -11.97 -3.02
N ILE A 288 -9.27 -12.02 -1.76
CA ILE A 288 -9.37 -13.23 -0.91
C ILE A 288 -10.75 -13.27 -0.25
N ARG A 289 -11.61 -14.25 -0.60
CA ARG A 289 -12.88 -14.47 0.13
C ARG A 289 -12.71 -14.65 1.63
#